data_AF-A0A1H4WFK4-F1
#
_entry.id   AF-A0A1H4WFK4-F1
#
_cell.length_a   1.000
_cell.length_b   1.000
_cell.length_c   1.000
_cell.angle_alpha   90.00
_cell.angle_beta   90.00
_cell.angle_gamma   90.00
#
_symmetry.space_group_name_H-M   'P 1'
#
loop_
_entity.id
_entity.type
_entity.pdbx_description
1 polymer ?
#
loop_
_entity_poly.entity_id
_entity_poly.type
_entity_poly.pdbx_seq_one_letter_code
_entity_poly.pdbx_strand_id
1 'polypeptide(L)'
;MAADSADAFFDGDQTDDRLARAVIEALQAGRSWAHIATDLGVPPPAVRDGLGVTDRDWQEAIVAHENARAARLDDLSWSRLS
;
A
#
# COMPACT_ATOMS: atom_id res chain seq x y z
N MET A 1 -24.57 19.99 13.02
CA MET A 1 -24.04 18.78 12.36
C MET A 1 -22.63 19.11 11.89
N ALA A 2 -21.63 18.53 12.55
CA ALA A 2 -20.22 18.58 12.18
C ALA A 2 -19.63 17.24 12.62
N ALA A 3 -19.81 16.22 11.79
CA ALA A 3 -19.38 14.85 12.06
C ALA A 3 -19.01 14.12 10.75
N ASP A 4 -18.48 14.85 9.77
CA ASP A 4 -18.05 14.27 8.48
C ASP A 4 -16.53 14.43 8.24
N SER A 5 -15.83 15.18 9.10
CA SER A 5 -14.40 15.48 8.89
C SER A 5 -13.46 14.57 9.69
N ALA A 6 -13.93 13.83 10.70
CA ALA A 6 -13.08 12.90 11.44
C ALA A 6 -12.96 11.54 10.74
N ASP A 7 -14.00 11.11 10.03
CA ASP A 7 -14.07 9.76 9.45
C ASP A 7 -12.99 9.52 8.38
N ALA A 8 -12.63 10.55 7.61
CA ALA A 8 -11.60 10.46 6.58
C ALA A 8 -10.16 10.32 7.11
N PHE A 9 -9.84 10.87 8.30
CA PHE A 9 -8.50 10.77 8.88
C PHE A 9 -8.32 9.48 9.70
N PHE A 10 -9.40 8.96 10.31
CA PHE A 10 -9.36 7.69 11.05
C PHE A 10 -9.31 6.46 10.14
N ASP A 11 -9.86 6.54 8.92
CA ASP A 11 -9.82 5.44 7.94
C ASP A 11 -8.41 5.16 7.41
N GLY A 12 -7.57 6.19 7.24
CA GLY A 12 -6.20 6.06 6.74
C GLY A 12 -5.29 5.27 7.70
N ASP A 13 -5.21 5.69 8.96
CA ASP A 13 -4.36 5.06 9.99
C ASP A 13 -4.82 3.61 10.30
N GLN A 14 -6.14 3.38 10.33
CA GLN A 14 -6.69 2.03 10.50
C GLN A 14 -6.45 1.13 9.28
N THR A 15 -6.42 1.70 8.07
CA THR A 15 -6.11 0.97 6.84
C THR A 15 -4.64 0.59 6.78
N ASP A 16 -3.74 1.47 7.20
CA ASP A 16 -2.30 1.22 7.25
C ASP A 16 -1.94 0.12 8.25
N ASP A 17 -2.53 0.14 9.45
CA ASP A 17 -2.38 -0.92 10.45
C ASP A 17 -2.91 -2.27 9.96
N ARG A 18 -4.03 -2.26 9.23
CA ARG A 18 -4.61 -3.48 8.65
C ARG A 18 -3.73 -4.06 7.55
N LEU A 19 -3.17 -3.20 6.69
CA LEU A 19 -2.22 -3.62 5.66
C LEU A 19 -0.96 -4.21 6.29
N ALA A 20 -0.36 -3.52 7.26
CA ALA A 20 0.82 -3.99 7.96
C ALA A 20 0.59 -5.36 8.58
N ARG A 21 -0.56 -5.56 9.23
CA ARG A 21 -0.94 -6.85 9.81
C ARG A 21 -1.12 -7.95 8.77
N ALA A 22 -1.79 -7.68 7.65
CA ALA A 22 -1.97 -8.64 6.57
C ALA A 22 -0.63 -9.06 5.95
N VAL A 23 0.31 -8.12 5.76
CA VAL A 23 1.66 -8.42 5.28
C VAL A 23 2.40 -9.32 6.28
N ILE A 24 2.35 -9.01 7.58
CA ILE A 24 2.98 -9.82 8.62
C ILE A 24 2.42 -11.25 8.64
N GLU A 25 1.09 -11.41 8.59
CA GLU A 25 0.43 -12.72 8.58
C GLU A 25 0.80 -13.53 7.33
N ALA A 26 0.87 -12.89 6.15
CA ALA A 26 1.29 -13.54 4.92
C ALA A 26 2.76 -14.00 4.98
N LEU A 27 3.65 -13.17 5.52
CA LEU A 27 5.06 -13.53 5.72
C LEU A 27 5.20 -14.70 6.71
N GLN A 28 4.44 -14.69 7.81
CA GLN A 28 4.40 -15.80 8.77
C GLN A 28 3.86 -17.09 8.16
N ALA A 29 2.94 -16.99 7.20
CA ALA A 29 2.45 -18.12 6.40
C ALA A 29 3.44 -18.58 5.31
N GLY A 30 4.63 -17.98 5.21
CA GLY A 30 5.66 -18.33 4.24
C GLY A 30 5.41 -17.78 2.82
N ARG A 31 4.54 -16.79 2.66
CA ARG A 31 4.28 -16.15 1.37
C ARG A 31 5.46 -15.26 1.00
N SER A 32 5.92 -15.37 -0.25
CA SER A 32 6.94 -14.47 -0.81
C SER A 32 6.40 -13.06 -1.03
N TRP A 33 7.29 -12.06 -1.05
CA TRP A 33 6.94 -10.67 -1.36
C TRP A 33 6.26 -10.49 -2.72
N ALA A 34 6.64 -11.27 -3.73
CA ALA A 34 5.97 -11.28 -5.05
C ALA A 34 4.48 -11.68 -4.95
N HIS A 35 4.18 -12.65 -4.08
CA HIS A 35 2.82 -13.13 -3.88
C HIS A 35 1.98 -12.07 -3.14
N ILE A 36 2.54 -11.49 -2.09
CA ILE A 36 1.91 -10.39 -1.35
C ILE A 36 1.63 -9.21 -2.27
N ALA A 37 2.59 -8.82 -3.10
CA ALA A 37 2.43 -7.75 -4.10
C ALA A 37 1.29 -8.07 -5.09
N THR A 38 1.18 -9.32 -5.54
CA THR A 38 0.09 -9.75 -6.44
C THR A 38 -1.28 -9.62 -5.75
N ASP A 39 -1.39 -10.06 -4.49
CA ASP A 39 -2.64 -9.94 -3.71
C ASP A 39 -3.04 -8.47 -3.50
N LEU A 40 -2.06 -7.57 -3.43
CA LEU A 40 -2.26 -6.12 -3.33
C LEU A 40 -2.47 -5.42 -4.68
N GLY A 41 -2.38 -6.14 -5.82
CA GLY A 41 -2.49 -5.54 -7.15
C GLY A 41 -1.28 -4.67 -7.55
N VAL A 42 -0.15 -4.85 -6.88
CA VAL A 42 1.10 -4.13 -7.15
C VAL A 42 1.76 -4.73 -8.40
N PRO A 43 2.08 -3.92 -9.42
CA PRO A 43 2.74 -4.42 -10.62
C PRO A 43 4.16 -4.91 -10.32
N PRO A 44 4.68 -5.91 -11.07
CA PRO A 44 6.04 -6.37 -10.89
C PRO A 44 7.07 -5.23 -11.06
N PRO A 45 8.07 -5.12 -10.17
CA PRO A 45 9.12 -4.12 -10.31
C PRO A 45 9.95 -4.38 -11.56
N ALA A 46 10.51 -3.30 -12.11
CA ALA A 46 11.39 -3.39 -13.27
C ALA A 46 12.68 -4.15 -12.90
N VAL A 47 13.03 -5.12 -13.73
CA VAL A 47 14.30 -5.86 -13.60
C VAL A 47 15.45 -4.90 -13.88
N ARG A 48 16.39 -4.77 -12.93
CA ARG A 48 17.62 -3.99 -13.12
C ARG A 48 18.72 -4.90 -13.65
N ASP A 49 19.16 -4.65 -14.88
CA ASP A 49 20.39 -5.16 -15.51
C ASP A 49 20.75 -6.62 -15.20
N GLY A 50 19.85 -7.55 -15.54
CA GLY A 50 20.12 -8.99 -15.50
C GLY A 50 20.16 -9.62 -14.09
N LEU A 51 20.02 -8.82 -13.04
CA LEU A 51 19.75 -9.32 -11.69
C LEU A 51 18.24 -9.53 -11.57
N GLY A 52 17.83 -10.75 -11.20
CA GLY A 52 16.42 -11.06 -10.96
C GLY A 52 15.84 -10.14 -9.87
N VAL A 53 14.51 -10.00 -9.89
CA VAL A 53 13.79 -9.20 -8.89
C VAL A 53 14.05 -9.75 -7.50
N THR A 54 14.52 -8.89 -6.60
CA THR A 54 14.77 -9.25 -5.20
C THR A 54 13.53 -9.01 -4.33
N ASP A 55 13.51 -9.60 -3.15
CA ASP A 55 12.51 -9.30 -2.12
C ASP A 55 12.47 -7.80 -1.78
N ARG A 56 13.62 -7.13 -1.82
CA ARG A 56 13.72 -5.70 -1.58
C ARG A 56 13.02 -4.88 -2.67
N ASP A 57 13.16 -5.28 -3.93
CA ASP A 57 12.48 -4.60 -5.04
C ASP A 57 10.95 -4.73 -4.93
N TRP A 58 10.46 -5.89 -4.48
CA TRP A 58 9.04 -6.08 -4.21
C TRP A 58 8.54 -5.24 -3.03
N GLN A 59 9.31 -5.15 -1.94
CA GLN A 59 8.98 -4.27 -0.82
C GLN A 59 8.87 -2.80 -1.26
N GLU A 60 9.85 -2.33 -2.04
CA GLU A 60 9.87 -0.96 -2.55
C GLU A 60 8.70 -0.70 -3.50
N ALA A 61 8.34 -1.67 -4.34
CA ALA A 61 7.17 -1.57 -5.22
C ALA A 61 5.85 -1.46 -4.43
N ILE A 62 5.69 -2.23 -3.36
CA ILE A 62 4.51 -2.16 -2.48
C ILE A 62 4.43 -0.78 -1.82
N VAL A 63 5.55 -0.29 -1.24
CA VAL A 63 5.60 1.04 -0.62
C VAL A 63 5.25 2.14 -1.62
N ALA A 64 5.83 2.09 -2.82
CA ALA A 64 5.54 3.07 -3.86
C ALA A 64 4.07 3.04 -4.31
N HIS A 65 3.48 1.84 -4.41
CA HIS A 65 2.07 1.67 -4.78
C HIS A 65 1.13 2.26 -3.74
N GLU A 66 1.34 1.94 -2.46
CA GLU A 66 0.50 2.44 -1.38
C GLU A 66 0.66 3.94 -1.16
N ASN A 67 1.89 4.47 -1.27
CA ASN A 67 2.10 5.92 -1.25
C ASN A 67 1.36 6.63 -2.39
N ALA A 68 1.35 6.04 -3.60
CA ALA A 68 0.59 6.59 -4.72
C ALA A 68 -0.93 6.44 -4.54
N ARG A 69 -1.40 5.41 -3.82
CA ARG A 69 -2.81 5.28 -3.42
C ARG A 69 -3.17 6.36 -2.39
N ALA A 70 -2.37 6.56 -1.36
CA ALA A 70 -2.56 7.60 -0.36
C ALA A 70 -2.60 9.00 -0.98
N ALA A 71 -1.63 9.33 -1.85
CA ALA A 71 -1.61 10.62 -2.55
C ALA A 71 -2.88 10.90 -3.38
N ARG A 72 -3.45 9.87 -4.00
CA ARG A 72 -4.72 9.99 -4.75
C ARG A 72 -5.92 10.22 -3.83
N LEU A 73 -5.95 9.58 -2.67
CA LEU A 73 -7.00 9.78 -1.67
C LEU A 73 -6.92 11.18 -1.08
N ASP A 74 -5.72 11.67 -0.79
CA ASP A 74 -5.48 13.02 -0.31
C ASP A 74 -5.99 14.06 -1.33
N ASP A 75 -5.61 13.94 -2.61
CA ASP A 75 -6.06 14.85 -3.68
C ASP A 75 -7.60 14.89 -3.83
N LEU A 76 -8.26 13.73 -3.72
CA LEU A 76 -9.73 13.64 -3.73
C LEU A 76 -10.36 14.28 -2.48
N SER A 77 -9.72 14.13 -1.31
CA SER A 77 -10.19 14.74 -0.07
C SER A 77 -10.11 16.28 -0.13
N TRP A 78 -9.03 16.81 -0.71
CA TRP A 78 -8.86 18.25 -0.93
C TRP A 78 -9.84 18.81 -1.96
N SER A 79 -10.09 18.08 -3.05
CA SER A 79 -11.07 18.46 -4.08
C SER A 79 -12.51 18.48 -3.59
N ARG A 80 -12.85 17.72 -2.54
CA ARG A 80 -14.19 17.69 -1.94
C ARG A 80 -14.44 18.83 -0.95
N LEU A 81 -13.38 19.48 -0.47
CA LEU A 81 -13.43 20.57 0.51
C LEU A 81 -13.32 21.97 -0.11
N SER A 82 -13.03 22.08 -1.41
CA SER A 82 -12.97 23.34 -2.19
C SER A 82 -14.30 23.67 -2.87
#